data_AF-A0A845R5H0-F1
#
_entry.id   AF-A0A845R5H0-F1
#
_cell.length_a   1.000
_cell.length_b   1.000
_cell.length_c   1.000
_cell.angle_alpha   90.00
_cell.angle_beta   90.00
_cell.angle_gamma   90.00
#
_symmetry.space_group_name_H-M   'P 1'
#
loop_
_entity.id
_entity.type
_entity.pdbx_description
1 polymer ?
#
loop_
_entity_poly.entity_id
_entity_poly.type
_entity_poly.pdbx_seq_one_letter_code
_entity_poly.pdbx_strand_id
1 'polypeptide(L)'
;MKDGIIKGSGNSRYLRTVANALTLYPNYESFIAALIQGTFPIDLNGINSSGWSAVGTKLNKAALLTDSLCSALGLSTAATPNQAMDKLRQLINTANSNADGRTKTQIVSYRGTDTYGESDPSSVTFSFAPEVVIFLGNGLQLKDGSYNWESMTEINDGYTRYANGISSIMISSMLTASFAKGLGFGYMYGSDYNAYKKYGKKSTDGKTFSWYATDIAFSQLNDSAYNYYFLGIG
;
A
#
# COMPACT_ATOMS: atom_id res chain seq x y z
N MET A 1 -15.93 22.83 17.09
CA MET A 1 -16.78 24.02 16.93
C MET A 1 -18.06 23.83 17.73
N LYS A 2 -18.64 24.91 18.26
CA LYS A 2 -19.98 24.91 18.87
C LYS A 2 -20.94 25.65 17.96
N ASP A 3 -22.12 25.07 17.76
CA ASP A 3 -23.18 25.74 17.01
C ASP A 3 -23.77 26.90 17.82
N GLY A 4 -24.21 27.92 17.10
CA GLY A 4 -24.92 29.05 17.70
C GLY A 4 -26.42 28.80 17.73
N ILE A 5 -27.05 29.00 18.88
CA ILE A 5 -28.50 28.82 19.08
C ILE A 5 -29.12 30.17 19.46
N ILE A 6 -29.96 30.69 18.57
CA ILE A 6 -30.72 31.93 18.78
C ILE A 6 -32.00 31.60 19.56
N LYS A 7 -32.42 32.48 20.49
CA LYS A 7 -33.63 32.31 21.31
C LYS A 7 -34.95 32.48 20.55
N GLY A 8 -34.91 32.94 19.29
CA GLY A 8 -36.08 33.28 18.48
C GLY A 8 -36.76 34.61 18.86
N SER A 9 -36.23 35.35 19.83
CA SER A 9 -36.81 36.60 20.35
C SER A 9 -36.52 37.85 19.51
N GLY A 10 -35.98 37.71 18.29
CA GLY A 10 -35.71 38.84 17.39
C GLY A 10 -34.61 39.81 17.83
N ASN A 11 -33.85 39.51 18.88
CA ASN A 11 -32.84 40.41 19.48
C ASN A 11 -31.42 39.83 19.48
N SER A 12 -31.07 38.95 18.53
CA SER A 12 -29.78 38.23 18.46
C SER A 12 -28.60 39.09 17.97
N ARG A 13 -28.88 40.24 17.36
CA ARG A 13 -27.91 41.17 16.79
C ARG A 13 -28.30 42.59 17.16
N TYR A 14 -27.30 43.46 17.27
CA TYR A 14 -27.55 44.90 17.29
C TYR A 14 -27.58 45.40 15.84
N LEU A 15 -28.52 46.30 15.55
CA LEU A 15 -28.60 47.00 14.27
C LEU A 15 -28.07 48.42 14.46
N ARG A 16 -27.18 48.85 13.57
CA ARG A 16 -26.83 50.28 13.44
C ARG A 16 -26.97 50.71 11.99
N THR A 17 -27.07 52.01 11.78
CA THR A 17 -27.05 52.64 10.46
C THR A 17 -26.05 53.79 10.47
N VAL A 18 -25.89 54.45 9.33
CA VAL A 18 -25.01 55.61 9.17
C VAL A 18 -25.51 56.80 10.00
N ALA A 19 -24.58 57.59 10.54
CA ALA A 19 -24.90 58.71 11.42
C ALA A 19 -25.78 59.80 10.76
N ASN A 20 -25.70 59.94 9.44
CA ASN A 20 -26.49 60.90 8.64
C ASN A 20 -27.78 60.31 8.06
N ALA A 21 -28.28 59.18 8.56
CA ALA A 21 -29.46 58.50 8.03
C ALA A 21 -30.69 59.43 7.98
N LEU A 22 -30.88 60.29 8.98
CA LEU A 22 -31.98 61.26 9.02
C LEU A 22 -31.89 62.35 7.93
N THR A 23 -30.69 62.60 7.39
CA THR A 23 -30.51 63.52 6.25
C THR A 23 -30.75 62.81 4.92
N LEU A 24 -30.30 61.55 4.80
CA LEU A 24 -30.43 60.75 3.57
C LEU A 24 -31.88 60.26 3.36
N TYR A 25 -32.58 59.95 4.44
CA TYR A 25 -33.92 59.40 4.44
C TYR A 25 -34.80 60.22 5.40
N PRO A 26 -35.15 61.45 5.03
CA PRO A 26 -35.74 62.43 5.95
C PRO A 26 -37.17 62.12 6.38
N ASN A 27 -37.86 61.20 5.70
CA ASN A 27 -39.23 60.80 6.02
C ASN A 27 -39.41 59.29 5.93
N TYR A 28 -40.53 58.82 6.50
CA TYR A 28 -40.86 57.40 6.58
C TYR A 28 -40.95 56.76 5.19
N GLU A 29 -41.52 57.44 4.21
CA GLU A 29 -41.68 56.94 2.84
C GLU A 29 -40.33 56.72 2.16
N SER A 30 -39.39 57.67 2.28
CA SER A 30 -38.03 57.55 1.74
C SER A 30 -37.22 56.45 2.44
N PHE A 31 -37.41 56.28 3.75
CA PHE A 31 -36.82 55.20 4.53
C PHE A 31 -37.36 53.82 4.09
N ILE A 32 -38.68 53.68 3.98
CA ILE A 32 -39.33 52.43 3.54
C ILE A 32 -38.99 52.13 2.09
N ALA A 33 -38.95 53.13 1.20
CA ALA A 33 -38.53 52.94 -0.19
C ALA A 33 -37.08 52.41 -0.26
N ALA A 34 -36.17 52.95 0.55
CA ALA A 34 -34.79 52.48 0.63
C ALA A 34 -34.68 51.05 1.20
N LEU A 35 -35.54 50.68 2.16
CA LEU A 35 -35.63 49.30 2.65
C LEU A 35 -36.14 48.34 1.57
N ILE A 36 -37.22 48.70 0.86
CA ILE A 36 -37.79 47.90 -0.23
C ILE A 36 -36.76 47.71 -1.35
N GLN A 37 -35.99 48.74 -1.66
CA GLN A 37 -34.94 48.71 -2.69
C GLN A 37 -33.62 48.08 -2.22
N GLY A 38 -33.49 47.76 -0.92
CA GLY A 38 -32.25 47.22 -0.35
C GLY A 38 -31.08 48.21 -0.31
N THR A 39 -31.36 49.52 -0.34
CA THR A 39 -30.36 50.59 -0.35
C THR A 39 -30.17 51.26 1.01
N PHE A 40 -31.07 51.02 1.97
CA PHE A 40 -30.90 51.53 3.33
C PHE A 40 -29.68 50.87 4.01
N PRO A 41 -28.65 51.65 4.40
CA PRO A 41 -27.43 51.08 4.95
C PRO A 41 -27.70 50.54 6.36
N ILE A 42 -27.54 49.23 6.53
CA ILE A 42 -27.57 48.57 7.83
C ILE A 42 -26.22 47.92 8.10
N ASP A 43 -25.81 47.96 9.37
CA ASP A 43 -24.70 47.16 9.87
C ASP A 43 -25.18 46.33 11.06
N LEU A 44 -24.77 45.06 11.06
CA LEU A 44 -24.98 44.14 12.17
C LEU A 44 -23.84 44.39 13.17
N ASN A 45 -24.07 45.30 14.12
CA ASN A 45 -23.09 45.77 15.10
C ASN A 45 -22.80 44.72 16.20
N GLY A 46 -22.34 43.55 15.79
CA GLY A 46 -21.97 42.46 16.68
C GLY A 46 -23.14 41.64 17.24
N ILE A 47 -22.80 40.75 18.16
CA ILE A 47 -23.71 39.79 18.78
C ILE A 47 -24.30 40.40 20.05
N ASN A 48 -25.62 40.40 20.17
CA ASN A 48 -26.28 40.62 21.46
C ASN A 48 -26.36 39.28 22.20
N SER A 49 -25.44 39.01 23.12
CA SER A 49 -25.34 37.72 23.83
C SER A 49 -26.66 37.31 24.52
N SER A 50 -27.44 38.26 25.02
CA SER A 50 -28.73 38.02 25.68
C SER A 50 -29.78 37.38 24.75
N GLY A 51 -29.69 37.61 23.45
CA GLY A 51 -30.56 37.02 22.42
C GLY A 51 -30.14 35.61 21.97
N TRP A 52 -29.06 35.05 22.53
CA TRP A 52 -28.58 33.70 22.23
C TRP A 52 -28.75 32.80 23.45
N SER A 53 -29.19 31.57 23.22
CA SER A 53 -29.13 30.50 24.21
C SER A 53 -27.73 29.91 24.28
N ALA A 54 -27.02 29.90 23.15
CA ALA A 54 -25.61 29.54 23.06
C ALA A 54 -24.93 30.35 21.95
N VAL A 55 -23.87 31.08 22.28
CA VAL A 55 -23.08 31.78 21.26
C VAL A 55 -22.13 30.78 20.60
N GLY A 56 -22.22 30.65 19.28
CA GLY A 56 -21.40 29.71 18.51
C GLY A 56 -19.93 30.11 18.47
N THR A 57 -19.07 29.13 18.15
CA THR A 57 -17.65 29.40 17.87
C THR A 57 -17.52 30.25 16.61
N LYS A 58 -16.75 31.35 16.67
CA LYS A 58 -16.49 32.17 15.48
C LYS A 58 -15.72 31.36 14.45
N LEU A 59 -16.19 31.38 13.21
CA LEU A 59 -15.45 30.81 12.09
C LEU A 59 -14.24 31.71 11.79
N ASN A 60 -13.04 31.19 12.06
CA ASN A 60 -11.78 31.88 11.78
C ASN A 60 -10.67 30.84 11.53
N LYS A 61 -9.49 31.30 11.13
CA LYS A 61 -8.35 30.42 10.86
C LYS A 61 -8.05 29.50 12.05
N ALA A 62 -7.89 30.05 13.25
CA ALA A 62 -7.54 29.26 14.43
C ALA A 62 -8.58 28.17 14.76
N ALA A 63 -9.86 28.39 14.42
CA ALA A 63 -10.93 27.40 14.61
C ALA A 63 -10.96 26.30 13.54
N LEU A 64 -10.33 26.51 12.38
CA LEU A 64 -10.30 25.58 11.24
C LEU A 64 -8.95 24.89 11.04
N LEU A 65 -7.86 25.62 11.28
CA LEU A 65 -6.48 25.21 11.09
C LEU A 65 -5.62 25.89 12.16
N THR A 66 -5.27 25.12 13.20
CA THR A 66 -4.44 25.59 14.30
C THR A 66 -2.97 25.67 13.87
N ASP A 67 -2.20 26.54 14.52
CA ASP A 67 -0.76 26.66 14.26
C ASP A 67 0.02 25.39 14.63
N SER A 68 -0.47 24.64 15.64
CA SER A 68 0.04 23.31 15.97
C SER A 68 -0.15 22.31 14.82
N LEU A 69 -1.31 22.34 14.15
CA LEU A 69 -1.54 21.49 12.99
C LEU A 69 -0.69 21.91 11.79
N CYS A 70 -0.54 23.22 11.53
CA CYS A 70 0.40 23.71 10.52
C CYS A 70 1.82 23.17 10.76
N SER A 71 2.29 23.24 12.01
CA SER A 71 3.60 22.75 12.40
C SER A 71 3.75 21.25 12.18
N ALA A 72 2.74 20.45 12.56
CA ALA A 72 2.71 19.00 12.33
C ALA A 72 2.74 18.63 10.83
N LEU A 73 2.16 19.47 9.97
CA LEU A 73 2.19 19.29 8.51
C LEU A 73 3.45 19.88 7.84
N GLY A 74 4.34 20.52 8.61
CA GLY A 74 5.52 21.21 8.07
C GLY A 74 5.17 22.45 7.25
N LEU A 75 4.11 23.17 7.62
CA LEU A 75 3.63 24.38 6.97
C LEU A 75 3.82 25.61 7.86
N SER A 76 3.93 26.79 7.24
CA SER A 76 3.94 28.06 7.99
C SER A 76 2.63 28.28 8.74
N THR A 77 2.66 29.05 9.83
CA THR A 77 1.45 29.47 10.54
C THR A 77 0.57 30.43 9.71
N ALA A 78 1.03 30.94 8.57
CA ALA A 78 0.20 31.71 7.64
C ALA A 78 -0.59 30.82 6.65
N ALA A 79 -0.42 29.49 6.70
CA ALA A 79 -1.07 28.58 5.78
C ALA A 79 -2.60 28.63 5.88
N THR A 80 -3.23 28.45 4.73
CA THR A 80 -4.69 28.33 4.57
C THR A 80 -5.14 26.87 4.71
N PRO A 81 -6.42 26.61 5.03
CA PRO A 81 -6.98 25.25 5.04
C PRO A 81 -6.74 24.48 3.73
N ASN A 82 -6.81 25.14 2.57
CA ASN A 82 -6.56 24.50 1.28
C ASN A 82 -5.11 24.02 1.16
N GLN A 83 -4.13 24.84 1.56
CA GLN A 83 -2.72 24.45 1.56
C GLN A 83 -2.45 23.27 2.52
N ALA A 84 -3.14 23.22 3.66
CA ALA A 84 -3.07 22.08 4.57
C ALA A 84 -3.61 20.79 3.93
N MET A 85 -4.75 20.87 3.24
CA MET A 85 -5.35 19.73 2.55
C MET A 85 -4.48 19.25 1.37
N ASP A 86 -3.88 20.17 0.63
CA ASP A 86 -2.91 19.84 -0.43
C ASP A 86 -1.66 19.14 0.13
N LYS A 87 -1.16 19.60 1.28
CA LYS A 87 -0.02 18.96 1.95
C LYS A 87 -0.36 17.55 2.40
N LEU A 88 -1.56 17.33 2.95
CA LEU A 88 -2.04 15.99 3.29
C LEU A 88 -2.07 15.07 2.06
N ARG A 89 -2.61 15.54 0.94
CA ARG A 89 -2.59 14.80 -0.33
C ARG A 89 -1.17 14.44 -0.78
N GLN A 90 -0.23 15.37 -0.68
CA GLN A 90 1.19 15.12 -1.02
C GLN A 90 1.82 14.07 -0.11
N LEU A 91 1.58 14.15 1.20
CA LEU A 91 2.09 13.19 2.18
C LEU A 91 1.52 11.78 1.92
N ILE A 92 0.22 11.68 1.61
CA ILE A 92 -0.42 10.41 1.24
C ILE A 92 0.20 9.84 -0.04
N ASN A 93 0.36 10.66 -1.08
CA ASN A 93 1.00 10.21 -2.31
C ASN A 93 2.43 9.73 -2.06
N THR A 94 3.19 10.45 -1.24
CA THR A 94 4.56 10.06 -0.87
C THR A 94 4.57 8.74 -0.11
N ALA A 95 3.67 8.55 0.86
CA ALA A 95 3.55 7.31 1.61
C ALA A 95 3.19 6.12 0.71
N ASN A 96 2.25 6.31 -0.22
CA ASN A 96 1.86 5.28 -1.19
C ASN A 96 3.02 4.93 -2.14
N SER A 97 3.67 5.93 -2.74
CA SER A 97 4.83 5.70 -3.62
C SER A 97 5.97 4.99 -2.88
N ASN A 98 6.22 5.36 -1.62
CA ASN A 98 7.22 4.67 -0.81
C ASN A 98 6.82 3.24 -0.51
N ALA A 99 5.54 2.95 -0.27
CA ALA A 99 5.04 1.59 -0.02
C ALA A 99 5.08 0.73 -1.29
N ASP A 100 4.70 1.28 -2.44
CA ASP A 100 4.72 0.62 -3.74
C ASP A 100 6.15 0.36 -4.23
N GLY A 101 7.09 1.24 -3.89
CA GLY A 101 8.52 1.07 -4.19
C GLY A 101 9.25 0.09 -3.27
N ARG A 102 8.58 -0.51 -2.26
CA ARG A 102 9.22 -1.52 -1.41
C ARG A 102 9.17 -2.87 -2.10
N THR A 103 10.28 -3.61 -2.00
CA THR A 103 10.36 -5.00 -2.38
C THR A 103 9.28 -5.83 -1.66
N LYS A 104 8.48 -6.56 -2.45
CA LYS A 104 7.52 -7.55 -1.98
C LYS A 104 8.21 -8.89 -1.85
N THR A 105 7.93 -9.58 -0.75
CA THR A 105 8.44 -10.92 -0.50
C THR A 105 7.29 -11.84 -0.13
N GLN A 106 7.27 -13.05 -0.67
CA GLN A 106 6.32 -14.09 -0.28
C GLN A 106 7.00 -15.44 -0.27
N ILE A 107 6.75 -16.22 0.79
CA ILE A 107 7.11 -17.63 0.84
C ILE A 107 5.90 -18.46 0.40
N VAL A 108 6.14 -19.40 -0.49
CA VAL A 108 5.17 -20.41 -0.92
C VAL A 108 5.78 -21.79 -0.72
N SER A 109 4.93 -22.77 -0.50
CA SER A 109 5.36 -24.16 -0.35
C SER A 109 4.35 -25.14 -0.94
N TYR A 110 4.82 -26.34 -1.22
CA TYR A 110 3.98 -27.47 -1.58
C TYR A 110 4.61 -28.78 -1.10
N ARG A 111 3.80 -29.84 -1.06
CA ARG A 111 4.24 -31.21 -0.81
C ARG A 111 4.45 -31.94 -2.14
N GLY A 112 5.57 -32.63 -2.30
CA GLY A 112 5.86 -33.35 -3.55
C GLY A 112 4.86 -34.45 -3.89
N THR A 113 4.89 -34.92 -5.13
CA THR A 113 3.93 -35.89 -5.69
C THR A 113 4.56 -37.12 -6.32
N ASP A 114 5.88 -37.27 -6.26
CA ASP A 114 6.67 -38.33 -6.91
C ASP A 114 6.60 -38.36 -8.45
N THR A 115 6.09 -37.31 -9.08
CA THR A 115 6.07 -37.15 -10.54
C THR A 115 7.23 -36.28 -11.03
N TYR A 116 7.69 -36.49 -12.26
CA TYR A 116 8.79 -35.72 -12.84
C TYR A 116 8.82 -35.78 -14.37
N GLY A 117 9.60 -34.88 -14.97
CA GLY A 117 9.78 -34.79 -16.41
C GLY A 117 8.85 -33.77 -17.07
N GLU A 118 8.99 -33.63 -18.39
CA GLU A 118 8.29 -32.59 -19.15
C GLU A 118 6.76 -32.72 -19.11
N SER A 119 6.26 -33.95 -19.03
CA SER A 119 4.83 -34.23 -18.91
C SER A 119 4.26 -33.82 -17.55
N ASP A 120 5.10 -33.75 -16.52
CA ASP A 120 4.71 -33.55 -15.12
C ASP A 120 5.57 -32.47 -14.44
N PRO A 121 5.51 -31.21 -14.91
CA PRO A 121 6.30 -30.14 -14.32
C PRO A 121 5.79 -29.71 -12.95
N SER A 122 6.70 -29.34 -12.07
CA SER A 122 6.41 -28.69 -10.80
C SER A 122 6.19 -27.20 -11.00
N SER A 123 5.41 -26.56 -10.12
CA SER A 123 5.19 -25.12 -10.20
C SER A 123 4.83 -24.49 -8.86
N VAL A 124 5.11 -23.20 -8.74
CA VAL A 124 4.64 -22.35 -7.64
C VAL A 124 4.07 -21.05 -8.18
N THR A 125 3.08 -20.49 -7.47
CA THR A 125 2.40 -19.25 -7.87
C THR A 125 2.42 -18.23 -6.73
N PHE A 126 2.80 -17.00 -7.06
CA PHE A 126 2.87 -15.88 -6.14
C PHE A 126 1.70 -14.91 -6.34
N SER A 127 1.40 -14.12 -5.31
CA SER A 127 0.35 -13.08 -5.35
C SER A 127 0.76 -11.85 -6.18
N PHE A 128 2.05 -11.66 -6.37
CA PHE A 128 2.69 -10.67 -7.26
C PHE A 128 3.58 -11.39 -8.29
N ALA A 129 4.18 -10.67 -9.23
CA ALA A 129 5.13 -11.21 -10.20
C ALA A 129 6.56 -11.00 -9.69
N PRO A 130 7.24 -12.02 -9.14
CA PRO A 130 8.60 -11.87 -8.62
C PRO A 130 9.61 -11.58 -9.73
N GLU A 131 10.63 -10.78 -9.40
CA GLU A 131 11.84 -10.61 -10.21
C GLU A 131 12.79 -11.80 -10.05
N VAL A 132 12.79 -12.42 -8.87
CA VAL A 132 13.59 -13.60 -8.55
C VAL A 132 12.80 -14.56 -7.66
N VAL A 133 12.96 -15.85 -7.92
CA VAL A 133 12.46 -16.93 -7.06
C VAL A 133 13.63 -17.76 -6.57
N ILE A 134 13.71 -17.96 -5.27
CA ILE A 134 14.79 -18.68 -4.59
C ILE A 134 14.20 -19.93 -3.93
N PHE A 135 14.78 -21.09 -4.20
CA PHE A 135 14.54 -22.30 -3.43
C PHE A 135 15.23 -22.20 -2.07
N LEU A 136 14.46 -22.26 -0.99
CA LEU A 136 14.99 -22.12 0.37
C LEU A 136 15.51 -23.44 0.93
N GLY A 137 14.85 -24.54 0.59
CA GLY A 137 15.14 -25.86 1.13
C GLY A 137 13.92 -26.77 1.16
N ASN A 138 14.14 -28.00 1.64
CA ASN A 138 13.10 -29.00 1.86
C ASN A 138 13.09 -29.52 3.29
N GLY A 139 11.88 -29.79 3.79
CA GLY A 139 11.66 -30.39 5.10
C GLY A 139 11.02 -31.77 4.98
N LEU A 140 11.62 -32.76 5.64
CA LEU A 140 11.07 -34.08 5.88
C LEU A 140 10.62 -34.18 7.34
N GLN A 141 9.35 -34.47 7.57
CA GLN A 141 8.87 -34.79 8.92
C GLN A 141 9.12 -36.28 9.21
N LEU A 142 9.89 -36.55 10.26
CA LEU A 142 10.22 -37.90 10.69
C LEU A 142 9.07 -38.49 11.54
N LYS A 143 9.05 -39.82 11.66
CA LYS A 143 7.97 -40.55 12.37
C LYS A 143 7.87 -40.20 13.85
N ASP A 144 8.95 -39.74 14.46
CA ASP A 144 9.01 -39.29 15.85
C ASP A 144 8.55 -37.83 16.03
N GLY A 145 8.12 -37.17 14.95
CA GLY A 145 7.65 -35.78 14.95
C GLY A 145 8.77 -34.75 14.79
N SER A 146 10.04 -35.18 14.76
CA SER A 146 11.17 -34.29 14.45
C SER A 146 11.22 -33.93 12.96
N TYR A 147 11.97 -32.89 12.61
CA TYR A 147 12.14 -32.43 11.22
C TYR A 147 13.59 -32.57 10.80
N ASN A 148 13.81 -33.20 9.64
CA ASN A 148 15.04 -33.07 8.90
C ASN A 148 14.87 -31.93 7.88
N TRP A 149 15.71 -30.90 7.98
CA TRP A 149 15.69 -29.74 7.10
C TRP A 149 16.98 -29.70 6.30
N GLU A 150 16.86 -29.59 4.98
CA GLU A 150 18.00 -29.40 4.09
C GLU A 150 17.92 -27.99 3.50
N SER A 151 18.85 -27.13 3.92
CA SER A 151 18.94 -25.75 3.46
C SER A 151 19.73 -25.62 2.15
N MET A 152 19.52 -24.52 1.43
CA MET A 152 20.32 -24.13 0.25
C MET A 152 21.85 -24.11 0.51
N THR A 153 22.31 -23.92 1.76
CA THR A 153 23.73 -23.84 2.14
C THR A 153 24.39 -25.18 2.47
N GLU A 154 23.67 -26.16 3.00
CA GLU A 154 24.23 -27.47 3.36
C GLU A 154 24.50 -28.36 2.14
N ILE A 155 23.97 -27.98 0.98
CA ILE A 155 24.17 -28.70 -0.28
C ILE A 155 25.52 -28.32 -0.94
N ASN A 156 26.32 -27.50 -0.26
CA ASN A 156 27.67 -27.09 -0.63
C ASN A 156 28.70 -27.34 0.50
N ASP A 157 28.43 -28.29 1.41
CA ASP A 157 29.42 -28.66 2.43
C ASP A 157 30.48 -29.58 1.83
N GLY A 158 31.74 -29.19 1.95
CA GLY A 158 32.91 -29.64 1.19
C GLY A 158 33.34 -31.10 1.39
N TYR A 159 32.43 -31.99 1.77
CA TYR A 159 32.70 -33.43 1.98
C TYR A 159 32.43 -34.28 0.74
N THR A 160 31.82 -33.73 -0.30
CA THR A 160 31.71 -34.40 -1.60
C THR A 160 32.42 -33.56 -2.66
N ARG A 161 33.39 -34.17 -3.36
CA ARG A 161 34.09 -33.59 -4.53
C ARG A 161 33.19 -33.46 -5.76
N TYR A 162 31.91 -33.22 -5.52
CA TYR A 162 30.76 -33.34 -6.40
C TYR A 162 29.90 -32.11 -6.14
N ALA A 163 30.36 -30.94 -6.62
CA ALA A 163 29.64 -29.67 -6.51
C ALA A 163 28.29 -29.80 -7.22
N ASN A 164 27.25 -30.22 -6.49
CA ASN A 164 25.93 -30.50 -7.02
C ASN A 164 25.26 -29.17 -7.36
N GLY A 165 25.37 -28.77 -8.63
CA GLY A 165 24.86 -27.51 -9.16
C GLY A 165 23.34 -27.45 -9.12
N ILE A 166 22.77 -27.18 -7.94
CA ILE A 166 21.37 -26.78 -7.80
C ILE A 166 21.24 -25.41 -8.44
N SER A 167 20.36 -25.30 -9.42
CA SER A 167 19.84 -24.00 -9.78
C SER A 167 18.91 -23.64 -8.64
N SER A 168 19.40 -22.90 -7.65
CA SER A 168 18.60 -22.51 -6.47
C SER A 168 17.82 -21.22 -6.72
N ILE A 169 18.05 -20.60 -7.88
CA ILE A 169 17.51 -19.29 -8.23
C ILE A 169 16.95 -19.37 -9.65
N MET A 170 15.71 -18.89 -9.82
CA MET A 170 15.13 -18.57 -11.12
C MET A 170 15.00 -17.06 -11.23
N ILE A 171 15.64 -16.47 -12.25
CA ILE A 171 15.59 -15.03 -12.53
C ILE A 171 14.50 -14.78 -13.58
N SER A 172 13.50 -13.98 -13.21
CA SER A 172 12.30 -13.73 -14.03
C SER A 172 12.65 -13.19 -15.43
N SER A 173 13.64 -12.30 -15.53
CA SER A 173 14.06 -11.69 -16.81
C SER A 173 14.70 -12.68 -17.79
N MET A 174 15.16 -13.85 -17.33
CA MET A 174 15.72 -14.90 -18.19
C MET A 174 14.66 -15.88 -18.69
N LEU A 175 13.45 -15.87 -18.10
CA LEU A 175 12.39 -16.82 -18.38
C LEU A 175 11.30 -16.23 -19.30
N THR A 176 10.71 -17.11 -20.10
CA THR A 176 9.56 -16.81 -20.96
C THR A 176 8.39 -17.75 -20.67
N ALA A 177 7.31 -17.66 -21.45
CA ALA A 177 6.18 -18.58 -21.40
C ALA A 177 6.50 -20.01 -21.90
N SER A 178 7.67 -20.21 -22.50
CA SER A 178 8.16 -21.50 -22.98
C SER A 178 9.27 -22.04 -22.07
N PHE A 179 9.35 -23.36 -21.94
CA PHE A 179 10.41 -24.01 -21.18
C PHE A 179 11.77 -23.76 -21.82
N ALA A 180 12.67 -23.18 -21.03
CA ALA A 180 14.05 -22.91 -21.39
C ALA A 180 14.97 -23.81 -20.58
N LYS A 181 15.90 -24.45 -21.29
CA LYS A 181 16.89 -25.37 -20.76
C LYS A 181 17.88 -24.61 -19.86
N GLY A 182 18.21 -25.19 -18.70
CA GLY A 182 19.15 -24.66 -17.71
C GLY A 182 18.57 -23.62 -16.74
N LEU A 183 17.31 -23.21 -16.90
CA LEU A 183 16.70 -22.12 -16.12
C LEU A 183 15.64 -22.59 -15.12
N GLY A 184 15.53 -23.89 -14.84
CA GLY A 184 14.61 -24.46 -13.85
C GLY A 184 15.30 -24.90 -12.57
N PHE A 185 14.53 -25.07 -11.49
CA PHE A 185 15.04 -25.65 -10.24
C PHE A 185 15.36 -27.15 -10.40
N GLY A 186 16.18 -27.67 -9.49
CA GLY A 186 16.39 -29.10 -9.33
C GLY A 186 17.80 -29.50 -8.87
N TYR A 187 17.93 -30.73 -8.40
CA TYR A 187 19.21 -31.37 -8.07
C TYR A 187 19.87 -31.97 -9.31
N MET A 188 21.17 -32.18 -9.21
CA MET A 188 21.92 -33.04 -10.13
C MET A 188 22.35 -34.26 -9.35
N TYR A 189 22.04 -35.47 -9.85
CA TYR A 189 22.40 -36.72 -9.19
C TYR A 189 23.31 -37.54 -10.12
N GLY A 190 24.46 -37.98 -9.61
CA GLY A 190 25.43 -38.81 -10.35
C GLY A 190 26.56 -38.05 -11.06
N SER A 191 27.38 -38.77 -11.82
CA SER A 191 28.60 -38.28 -12.48
C SER A 191 28.36 -37.47 -13.77
N ASP A 192 27.14 -37.47 -14.30
CA ASP A 192 26.78 -36.74 -15.52
C ASP A 192 26.36 -35.30 -15.17
N TYR A 193 27.36 -34.44 -14.95
CA TYR A 193 27.24 -33.01 -14.66
C TYR A 193 26.71 -32.18 -15.85
N ASN A 194 25.61 -32.60 -16.45
CA ASN A 194 24.94 -31.87 -17.51
C ASN A 194 23.87 -30.94 -16.92
N ALA A 195 24.22 -29.68 -16.66
CA ALA A 195 23.31 -28.58 -16.25
C ALA A 195 22.07 -28.40 -17.17
N TYR A 196 22.09 -29.14 -18.27
CA TYR A 196 21.15 -29.27 -19.37
C TYR A 196 19.89 -30.13 -19.10
N LYS A 197 19.76 -30.79 -17.94
CA LYS A 197 18.61 -31.67 -17.64
C LYS A 197 17.45 -30.98 -16.91
N LYS A 198 17.50 -29.66 -16.75
CA LYS A 198 16.50 -28.87 -16.05
C LYS A 198 15.93 -27.83 -16.97
N TYR A 199 14.65 -27.55 -16.82
CA TYR A 199 13.94 -26.64 -17.68
C TYR A 199 13.06 -25.75 -16.83
N GLY A 200 13.02 -24.46 -17.12
CA GLY A 200 12.23 -23.49 -16.38
C GLY A 200 11.41 -22.61 -17.33
N LYS A 201 10.25 -22.16 -16.87
CA LYS A 201 9.43 -21.13 -17.54
C LYS A 201 8.72 -20.28 -16.49
N LYS A 202 8.14 -19.18 -16.95
CA LYS A 202 7.19 -18.39 -16.16
C LYS A 202 5.89 -18.18 -16.92
N SER A 203 4.78 -17.98 -16.23
CA SER A 203 3.52 -17.56 -16.84
C SER A 203 3.63 -16.17 -17.48
N THR A 204 2.71 -15.84 -18.39
CA THR A 204 2.66 -14.53 -19.07
C THR A 204 2.49 -13.36 -18.11
N ASP A 205 1.77 -13.56 -17.00
CA ASP A 205 1.61 -12.56 -15.93
C ASP A 205 2.80 -12.51 -14.97
N GLY A 206 3.80 -13.38 -15.15
CA GLY A 206 5.03 -13.45 -14.36
C GLY A 206 4.85 -14.00 -12.94
N LYS A 207 3.67 -14.50 -12.57
CA LYS A 207 3.37 -14.92 -11.20
C LYS A 207 3.64 -16.39 -10.91
N THR A 208 3.57 -17.24 -11.92
CA THR A 208 3.76 -18.68 -11.81
C THR A 208 5.09 -19.06 -12.41
N PHE A 209 5.93 -19.75 -11.65
CA PHE A 209 7.18 -20.32 -12.12
C PHE A 209 7.01 -21.83 -12.19
N SER A 210 7.39 -22.43 -13.31
CA SER A 210 7.30 -23.87 -13.52
C SER A 210 8.63 -24.44 -13.94
N TRP A 211 8.94 -25.64 -13.50
CA TRP A 211 10.17 -26.34 -13.86
C TRP A 211 9.96 -27.84 -13.95
N TYR A 212 10.86 -28.50 -14.66
CA TYR A 212 10.99 -29.95 -14.60
C TYR A 212 12.45 -30.37 -14.70
N ALA A 213 12.72 -31.57 -14.18
CA ALA A 213 13.98 -32.29 -14.34
C ALA A 213 13.71 -33.68 -14.92
N THR A 214 14.66 -34.24 -15.67
CA THR A 214 14.43 -35.50 -16.40
C THR A 214 14.91 -36.76 -15.70
N ASP A 215 15.51 -36.65 -14.51
CA ASP A 215 16.14 -37.80 -13.83
C ASP A 215 15.17 -38.50 -12.86
N ILE A 216 14.80 -37.85 -11.76
CA ILE A 216 13.90 -38.40 -10.72
C ILE A 216 13.10 -37.28 -10.04
N ALA A 217 12.01 -37.65 -9.36
CA ALA A 217 11.15 -36.73 -8.62
C ALA A 217 11.91 -35.91 -7.57
N PHE A 218 12.80 -36.52 -6.79
CA PHE A 218 13.63 -35.79 -5.83
C PHE A 218 14.46 -34.70 -6.52
N SER A 219 15.08 -35.00 -7.66
CA SER A 219 15.85 -34.04 -8.45
C SER A 219 14.99 -32.93 -9.06
N GLN A 220 13.71 -33.15 -9.29
CA GLN A 220 12.77 -32.10 -9.68
C GLN A 220 12.27 -31.27 -8.47
N LEU A 221 12.68 -31.57 -7.24
CA LEU A 221 12.07 -31.02 -6.03
C LEU A 221 10.61 -31.45 -5.88
N ASN A 222 10.29 -32.72 -6.16
CA ASN A 222 8.92 -33.20 -6.17
C ASN A 222 8.73 -34.58 -5.51
N ASP A 223 9.66 -35.01 -4.66
CA ASP A 223 9.51 -36.23 -3.87
C ASP A 223 8.44 -36.05 -2.79
N SER A 224 7.51 -36.99 -2.69
CA SER A 224 6.32 -36.87 -1.81
C SER A 224 6.63 -36.97 -0.33
N ALA A 225 7.83 -37.40 0.04
CA ALA A 225 8.29 -37.38 1.43
C ALA A 225 8.56 -35.95 1.92
N TYR A 226 8.75 -34.98 1.02
CA TYR A 226 9.23 -33.64 1.36
C TYR A 226 8.19 -32.52 1.12
N ASN A 227 8.29 -31.48 1.94
CA ASN A 227 7.72 -30.16 1.65
C ASN A 227 8.83 -29.25 1.12
N TYR A 228 8.55 -28.52 0.05
CA TYR A 228 9.50 -27.63 -0.63
C TYR A 228 9.08 -26.18 -0.44
N TYR A 229 10.04 -25.29 -0.17
CA TYR A 229 9.79 -23.89 0.17
C TYR A 229 10.53 -22.94 -0.77
N PHE A 230 9.83 -21.90 -1.21
CA PHE A 230 10.34 -20.95 -2.20
C PHE A 230 10.04 -19.52 -1.77
N LEU A 231 11.02 -18.64 -1.91
CA LEU A 231 10.89 -17.21 -1.68
C LEU A 231 10.81 -16.48 -3.03
N GLY A 232 9.70 -15.81 -3.28
CA GLY A 232 9.58 -14.82 -4.34
C GLY A 232 9.95 -13.45 -3.82
N ILE A 233 10.76 -12.70 -4.59
CA ILE A 233 11.16 -11.33 -4.33
C ILE A 233 10.89 -10.50 -5.59
N GLY A 234 10.21 -9.35 -5.45
CA GLY A 234 9.92 -8.44 -6.56
C GLY A 234 9.23 -7.17 -6.10
#